data_AF-A0A9W7C254-F1
#
_entry.id   AF-A0A9W7C254-F1
#
_cell.length_a   1.000
_cell.length_b   1.000
_cell.length_c   1.000
_cell.angle_alpha   90.00
_cell.angle_beta   90.00
_cell.angle_gamma   90.00
#
_symmetry.space_group_name_H-M   'P 1'
#
loop_
_entity.id
_entity.type
_entity.pdbx_description
1 polymer ?
#
loop_
_entity_poly.entity_id
_entity_poly.type
_entity_poly.pdbx_seq_one_letter_code
_entity_poly.pdbx_strand_id
1 'polypeptide(L)'
;MKLEVCCTSSSCCSVALQSGAAAVELCSALSCGGLTPSVSAVSKVALLHSDYPTAHITVLVRPRPSDFVYTPAEKDLIISDVKTFASLGIHSVTVGCLTPSLHLDSPFLKKITELGVEVTLHRCVDDVLSYGTMSPESLIDSAATSGVSRILTSGGEKFGFEGMLNISKMVEYAKEHYPLMTIVACGGIDEDGIGEFKEKGIESVHVGSSVMVVDEVVNKSPLFHSEKKIVSASKVSSLINKINNPTTPSTSKKNYYDLTPYLIEKTVLKILEKSNDTLTKKQSGLKIHLSLKSDVPEIINQIVGLAVYEKEPDALNVTRSILEVDGFGMERQFYCLLLRDEVSGEGCGFAFFYFAYSTWEGRVLYLEDLYIEEKRRGRGAGGVVMKTLAEVAKGLECKRFVWQALDWNTPAIEFYEKIGAEVLKEWVSLRMDEEAINKFLES
;
A
#
# COMPACT_ATOMS: atom_id res chain seq x y z
N MET A 1 -1.76 15.93 20.51
CA MET A 1 -1.92 15.57 19.09
C MET A 1 -3.26 16.12 18.62
N LYS A 2 -3.32 16.72 17.43
CA LYS A 2 -4.50 17.33 16.81
C LYS A 2 -5.08 16.35 15.79
N LEU A 3 -6.41 16.28 15.72
CA LEU A 3 -7.13 15.46 14.74
C LEU A 3 -7.63 16.34 13.59
N GLU A 4 -7.23 16.00 12.37
CA GLU A 4 -7.73 16.54 11.12
C GLU A 4 -8.67 15.52 10.46
N VAL A 5 -9.83 15.95 9.99
CA VAL A 5 -10.84 15.07 9.36
C VAL A 5 -11.06 15.45 7.89
N CYS A 6 -10.86 14.49 6.99
CA CYS A 6 -11.24 14.59 5.59
C CYS A 6 -12.77 14.59 5.46
N CYS A 7 -13.33 15.62 4.84
CA CYS A 7 -14.76 15.88 4.74
C CYS A 7 -15.19 16.05 3.28
N THR A 8 -16.34 15.48 2.93
CA THR A 8 -16.90 15.52 1.56
C THR A 8 -18.03 16.54 1.38
N SER A 9 -18.39 17.26 2.44
CA SER A 9 -19.47 18.25 2.44
C SER A 9 -19.34 19.21 3.63
N SER A 10 -20.02 20.35 3.58
CA SER A 10 -20.05 21.31 4.69
C SER A 10 -20.69 20.74 5.96
N SER A 11 -21.68 19.84 5.83
CA SER A 11 -22.26 19.14 6.99
C SER A 11 -21.24 18.19 7.63
N CYS A 12 -20.46 17.45 6.83
CA CYS A 12 -19.36 16.64 7.35
C CYS A 12 -18.34 17.49 8.12
N CYS A 13 -17.94 18.65 7.58
CA CYS A 13 -17.05 19.59 8.27
C CYS A 13 -17.65 20.05 9.61
N SER A 14 -18.91 20.46 9.61
CA SER A 14 -19.60 20.91 10.82
C SER A 14 -19.66 19.81 11.88
N VAL A 15 -20.03 18.59 11.49
CA VAL A 15 -20.08 17.42 12.40
C VAL A 15 -18.70 17.12 12.99
N ALA A 16 -17.65 17.13 12.16
CA ALA A 16 -16.28 16.89 12.63
C ALA A 16 -15.84 17.94 13.67
N LEU A 17 -16.05 19.23 13.39
CA LEU A 17 -15.69 20.33 14.28
C LEU A 17 -16.50 20.32 15.57
N GLN A 18 -17.83 20.12 15.50
CA GLN A 18 -18.70 19.96 16.68
C GLN A 18 -18.27 18.80 17.57
N SER A 19 -17.75 17.74 16.97
CA SER A 19 -17.27 16.55 17.68
C SER A 19 -15.87 16.73 18.29
N GLY A 20 -15.22 17.88 18.06
CA GLY A 20 -13.95 18.28 18.65
C GLY A 20 -12.72 18.15 17.72
N ALA A 21 -12.90 17.91 16.42
CA ALA A 21 -11.78 17.92 15.49
C ALA A 21 -11.10 19.29 15.48
N ALA A 22 -9.76 19.30 15.50
CA ALA A 22 -8.98 20.53 15.50
C ALA A 22 -8.82 21.12 14.08
N ALA A 23 -9.03 20.28 13.07
CA ALA A 23 -8.90 20.66 11.67
C ALA A 23 -9.86 19.86 10.79
N VAL A 24 -10.24 20.44 9.65
CA VAL A 24 -11.01 19.77 8.61
C VAL A 24 -10.44 20.10 7.24
N GLU A 25 -10.42 19.10 6.36
CA GLU A 25 -10.12 19.27 4.94
C GLU A 25 -11.38 19.01 4.12
N LEU A 26 -11.84 19.99 3.34
CA LEU A 26 -12.93 19.79 2.39
C LEU A 26 -12.39 19.28 1.05
N CYS A 27 -12.95 18.18 0.55
CA CYS A 27 -12.72 17.66 -0.79
C CYS A 27 -14.02 17.20 -1.46
N SER A 28 -13.95 16.87 -2.75
CA SER A 28 -14.98 16.11 -3.47
C SER A 28 -14.42 14.78 -3.98
N ALA A 29 -15.27 13.88 -4.49
CA ALA A 29 -14.84 12.64 -5.16
C ALA A 29 -13.78 11.81 -4.40
N LEU A 30 -14.03 11.54 -3.11
CA LEU A 30 -13.08 10.81 -2.25
C LEU A 30 -12.70 9.42 -2.79
N SER A 31 -13.57 8.80 -3.61
CA SER A 31 -13.32 7.51 -4.28
C SER A 31 -12.10 7.50 -5.21
N CYS A 32 -11.63 8.67 -5.66
CA CYS A 32 -10.40 8.81 -6.45
C CYS A 32 -9.30 9.59 -5.71
N GLY A 33 -9.33 9.57 -4.37
CA GLY A 33 -8.34 10.23 -3.53
C GLY A 33 -8.58 11.72 -3.29
N GLY A 34 -9.78 12.21 -3.61
CA GLY A 34 -10.16 13.62 -3.39
C GLY A 34 -9.84 14.51 -4.59
N LEU A 35 -10.77 15.41 -4.91
CA LEU A 35 -10.65 16.46 -5.93
C LEU A 35 -11.10 17.82 -5.37
N THR A 36 -10.81 18.88 -6.11
CA THR A 36 -11.30 20.23 -5.82
C THR A 36 -12.83 20.22 -5.63
N PRO A 37 -13.37 20.72 -4.50
CA PRO A 37 -14.81 20.84 -4.30
C PRO A 37 -15.39 22.03 -5.07
N SER A 38 -16.71 22.02 -5.29
CA SER A 38 -17.37 23.15 -5.96
C SER A 38 -17.25 24.44 -5.13
N VAL A 39 -17.19 25.59 -5.83
CA VAL A 39 -17.17 26.94 -5.21
C VAL A 39 -18.32 27.13 -4.21
N SER A 40 -19.50 26.57 -4.48
CA SER A 40 -20.66 26.64 -3.57
C SER A 40 -20.49 25.82 -2.30
N ALA A 41 -19.78 24.68 -2.36
CA ALA A 41 -19.46 23.90 -1.17
C ALA A 41 -18.40 24.64 -0.32
N VAL A 42 -17.40 25.23 -0.97
CA VAL A 42 -16.36 26.03 -0.32
C VAL A 42 -16.94 27.24 0.39
N SER A 43 -17.85 27.99 -0.26
CA SER A 43 -18.48 29.16 0.37
C SER A 43 -19.27 28.80 1.62
N LYS A 44 -19.88 27.61 1.68
CA LYS A 44 -20.55 27.11 2.90
C LYS A 44 -19.57 26.74 4.01
N VAL A 45 -18.42 26.17 3.67
CA VAL A 45 -17.39 25.82 4.67
C VAL A 45 -16.68 27.06 5.20
N ALA A 46 -16.47 28.09 4.37
CA ALA A 46 -15.87 29.36 4.80
C ALA A 46 -16.65 30.01 5.96
N LEU A 47 -17.98 29.87 5.98
CA LEU A 47 -18.83 30.39 7.07
C LEU A 47 -18.54 29.73 8.43
N LEU A 48 -17.99 28.51 8.46
CA LEU A 48 -17.67 27.80 9.71
C LEU A 48 -16.53 28.47 10.48
N HIS A 49 -15.72 29.33 9.84
CA HIS A 49 -14.63 30.01 10.52
C HIS A 49 -15.13 30.93 11.66
N SER A 50 -16.32 31.51 11.52
CA SER A 50 -16.92 32.34 12.57
C SER A 50 -17.32 31.53 13.82
N ASP A 51 -17.79 30.29 13.62
CA ASP A 51 -18.19 29.40 14.71
C ASP A 51 -16.98 28.67 15.34
N TYR A 52 -15.91 28.47 14.58
CA TYR A 52 -14.71 27.74 14.97
C TYR A 52 -13.42 28.52 14.65
N PRO A 53 -13.16 29.65 15.32
CA PRO A 53 -12.06 30.56 14.97
C PRO A 53 -10.66 29.97 15.17
N THR A 54 -10.54 28.92 15.99
CA THR A 54 -9.26 28.22 16.24
C THR A 54 -9.06 26.99 15.37
N ALA A 55 -10.07 26.58 14.61
CA ALA A 55 -10.00 25.38 13.77
C ALA A 55 -9.23 25.68 12.48
N HIS A 56 -8.35 24.74 12.09
CA HIS A 56 -7.69 24.81 10.79
C HIS A 56 -8.64 24.24 9.72
N ILE A 57 -9.19 25.12 8.89
CA ILE A 57 -10.09 24.76 7.79
C ILE A 57 -9.32 24.90 6.48
N THR A 58 -9.07 23.77 5.81
CA THR A 58 -8.38 23.73 4.52
C THR A 58 -9.28 23.15 3.43
N VAL A 59 -9.00 23.51 2.19
CA VAL A 59 -9.71 23.02 1.00
C VAL A 59 -8.72 22.36 0.06
N LEU A 60 -9.00 21.12 -0.36
CA LEU A 60 -8.20 20.43 -1.36
C LEU A 60 -8.34 21.12 -2.72
N VAL A 61 -7.20 21.42 -3.35
CA VAL A 61 -7.13 21.93 -4.72
C VAL A 61 -6.38 20.90 -5.57
N ARG A 62 -7.14 20.06 -6.25
CA ARG A 62 -6.66 18.98 -7.12
C ARG A 62 -7.61 18.82 -8.30
N PRO A 63 -7.22 19.25 -9.52
CA PRO A 63 -8.15 19.41 -10.63
C PRO A 63 -8.61 18.07 -11.24
N ARG A 64 -7.84 16.99 -11.08
CA ARG A 64 -8.15 15.68 -11.62
C ARG A 64 -7.54 14.52 -10.79
N PRO A 65 -8.02 13.28 -10.99
CA PRO A 65 -7.39 12.09 -10.43
C PRO A 65 -5.99 11.81 -11.03
N SER A 66 -5.38 10.71 -10.59
CA SER A 66 -4.06 10.22 -11.04
C SER A 66 -2.89 11.03 -10.46
N ASP A 67 -1.80 11.11 -11.22
CA ASP A 67 -0.55 11.80 -10.91
C ASP A 67 -0.70 13.28 -10.57
N PHE A 68 0.42 13.85 -10.12
CA PHE A 68 0.53 15.23 -9.67
C PHE A 68 1.41 16.08 -10.61
N VAL A 69 1.62 15.61 -11.84
CA VAL A 69 2.39 16.33 -12.86
C VAL A 69 1.42 17.09 -13.75
N TYR A 70 1.23 18.37 -13.44
CA TYR A 70 0.23 19.18 -14.10
C TYR A 70 0.76 19.90 -15.34
N THR A 71 -0.09 19.92 -16.37
CA THR A 71 0.08 20.78 -17.55
C THR A 71 -0.04 22.27 -17.17
N PRO A 72 0.44 23.19 -18.02
CA PRO A 72 0.26 24.63 -17.76
C PRO A 72 -1.21 25.04 -17.55
N ALA A 73 -2.14 24.50 -18.34
CA ALA A 73 -3.57 24.82 -18.21
C ALA A 73 -4.16 24.33 -16.87
N GLU A 74 -3.73 23.17 -16.39
CA GLU A 74 -4.15 22.66 -15.07
C GLU A 74 -3.56 23.49 -13.93
N LYS A 75 -2.31 23.95 -14.07
CA LYS A 75 -1.69 24.87 -13.11
C LYS A 75 -2.42 26.21 -13.04
N ASP A 76 -2.83 26.75 -14.18
CA ASP A 76 -3.63 27.97 -14.25
C ASP A 76 -5.01 27.77 -13.57
N LEU A 77 -5.64 26.61 -13.77
CA LEU A 77 -6.88 26.26 -13.08
C LEU A 77 -6.70 26.21 -11.55
N ILE A 78 -5.64 25.55 -11.07
CA ILE A 78 -5.30 25.50 -9.64
C ILE A 78 -5.11 26.91 -9.07
N ILE A 79 -4.36 27.78 -9.76
CA ILE A 79 -4.16 29.17 -9.33
C ILE A 79 -5.51 29.92 -9.27
N SER A 80 -6.38 29.71 -10.26
CA SER A 80 -7.71 30.33 -10.29
C SER A 80 -8.60 29.86 -9.14
N ASP A 81 -8.59 28.57 -8.83
CA ASP A 81 -9.34 28.00 -7.71
C ASP A 81 -8.84 28.55 -6.38
N VAL A 82 -7.52 28.58 -6.16
CA VAL A 82 -6.92 29.14 -4.94
C VAL A 82 -7.33 30.61 -4.75
N LYS A 83 -7.23 31.45 -5.80
CA LYS A 83 -7.68 32.85 -5.74
C LYS A 83 -9.16 32.96 -5.43
N THR A 84 -9.97 32.11 -6.04
CA THR A 84 -11.42 32.10 -5.80
C THR A 84 -11.71 31.75 -4.34
N PHE A 85 -11.08 30.71 -3.81
CA PHE A 85 -11.28 30.28 -2.42
C PHE A 85 -10.78 31.31 -1.42
N ALA A 86 -9.64 31.96 -1.69
CA ALA A 86 -9.14 33.08 -0.90
C ALA A 86 -10.17 34.23 -0.83
N SER A 87 -10.79 34.59 -1.96
CA SER A 87 -11.83 35.64 -1.98
C SER A 87 -13.12 35.27 -1.25
N LEU A 88 -13.35 33.97 -0.98
CA LEU A 88 -14.45 33.47 -0.16
C LEU A 88 -14.11 33.40 1.34
N GLY A 89 -12.88 33.78 1.75
CA GLY A 89 -12.44 33.74 3.15
C GLY A 89 -11.81 32.43 3.58
N ILE A 90 -11.39 31.57 2.63
CA ILE A 90 -10.53 30.42 2.93
C ILE A 90 -9.07 30.90 2.97
N HIS A 91 -8.41 30.67 4.11
CA HIS A 91 -7.03 31.09 4.32
C HIS A 91 -6.01 29.96 4.20
N SER A 92 -6.47 28.71 3.99
CA SER A 92 -5.61 27.52 3.87
C SER A 92 -6.10 26.61 2.76
N VAL A 93 -5.17 26.09 1.96
CA VAL A 93 -5.43 25.13 0.88
C VAL A 93 -4.50 23.93 0.99
N THR A 94 -5.02 22.75 0.63
CA THR A 94 -4.22 21.54 0.47
C THR A 94 -3.95 21.33 -1.02
N VAL A 95 -2.70 21.36 -1.45
CA VAL A 95 -2.31 21.25 -2.87
C VAL A 95 -0.92 20.66 -2.96
N GLY A 96 -0.60 19.97 -4.05
CA GLY A 96 0.77 19.56 -4.34
C GLY A 96 0.99 19.40 -5.83
N CYS A 97 2.23 19.58 -6.27
CA CYS A 97 2.60 19.48 -7.68
C CYS A 97 3.99 18.88 -7.77
N LEU A 98 4.15 17.92 -8.67
CA LEU A 98 5.41 17.26 -8.95
C LEU A 98 5.91 17.62 -10.34
N THR A 99 7.22 17.54 -10.51
CA THR A 99 7.87 17.52 -11.82
C THR A 99 7.80 16.10 -12.42
N PRO A 100 8.02 15.92 -13.74
CA PRO A 100 8.12 14.59 -14.35
C PRO A 100 9.20 13.69 -13.73
N SER A 101 10.19 14.28 -13.06
CA SER A 101 11.26 13.59 -12.34
C SER A 101 10.88 13.25 -10.89
N LEU A 102 9.61 13.35 -10.52
CA LEU A 102 9.08 13.08 -9.17
C LEU A 102 9.79 13.88 -8.07
N HIS A 103 10.06 15.16 -8.34
CA HIS A 103 10.46 16.13 -7.32
C HIS A 103 9.33 17.13 -7.11
N LEU A 104 9.31 17.84 -5.98
CA LEU A 104 8.39 18.97 -5.79
C LEU A 104 8.60 20.02 -6.89
N ASP A 105 7.52 20.50 -7.50
CA ASP A 105 7.56 21.68 -8.38
C ASP A 105 7.62 22.95 -7.51
N SER A 106 8.78 23.18 -6.89
CA SER A 106 9.01 24.29 -5.96
C SER A 106 8.67 25.66 -6.56
N PRO A 107 9.01 25.98 -7.83
CA PRO A 107 8.60 27.25 -8.45
C PRO A 107 7.09 27.43 -8.52
N PHE A 108 6.33 26.37 -8.84
CA PHE A 108 4.87 26.44 -8.85
C PHE A 108 4.29 26.55 -7.44
N LEU A 109 4.76 25.74 -6.49
CA LEU A 109 4.30 25.79 -5.09
C LEU A 109 4.54 27.19 -4.48
N LYS A 110 5.71 27.78 -4.75
CA LYS A 110 6.02 29.14 -4.32
C LYS A 110 5.01 30.16 -4.84
N LYS A 111 4.63 30.09 -6.12
CA LYS A 111 3.58 30.96 -6.69
C LYS A 111 2.25 30.82 -5.97
N ILE A 112 1.89 29.64 -5.47
CA ILE A 112 0.65 29.44 -4.70
C ILE A 112 0.76 30.11 -3.33
N THR A 113 1.87 29.90 -2.61
CA THR A 113 2.07 30.54 -1.29
C THR A 113 2.12 32.07 -1.38
N GLU A 114 2.64 32.63 -2.47
CA GLU A 114 2.66 34.07 -2.74
C GLU A 114 1.26 34.68 -2.95
N LEU A 115 0.21 33.86 -3.09
CA LEU A 115 -1.19 34.32 -3.08
C LEU A 115 -1.70 34.66 -1.67
N GLY A 116 -0.88 34.47 -0.63
CA GLY A 116 -1.22 34.82 0.76
C GLY A 116 -2.10 33.79 1.47
N VAL A 117 -2.16 32.56 0.96
CA VAL A 117 -2.82 31.43 1.62
C VAL A 117 -1.79 30.53 2.28
N GLU A 118 -2.17 29.92 3.40
CA GLU A 118 -1.43 28.80 3.98
C GLU A 118 -1.52 27.58 3.05
N VAL A 119 -0.40 26.85 2.86
CA VAL A 119 -0.35 25.68 1.98
C VAL A 119 0.01 24.43 2.78
N THR A 120 -0.86 23.43 2.67
CA THR A 120 -0.58 22.04 3.05
C THR A 120 -0.22 21.24 1.79
N LEU A 121 0.97 20.64 1.75
CA LEU A 121 1.29 19.64 0.73
C LEU A 121 0.47 18.38 0.99
N HIS A 122 -0.37 17.98 0.04
CA HIS A 122 -1.08 16.70 0.11
C HIS A 122 -0.13 15.50 -0.14
N ARG A 123 -0.70 14.29 -0.21
CA ARG A 123 0.01 13.01 -0.36
C ARG A 123 0.86 12.80 -1.61
N CYS A 124 1.01 13.77 -2.51
CA CYS A 124 2.01 13.67 -3.60
C CYS A 124 3.44 13.49 -3.07
N VAL A 125 3.70 13.92 -1.84
CA VAL A 125 4.98 13.67 -1.16
C VAL A 125 5.25 12.18 -0.93
N ASP A 126 4.21 11.36 -0.82
CA ASP A 126 4.35 9.91 -0.64
C ASP A 126 4.92 9.26 -1.91
N ASP A 127 4.60 9.75 -3.11
CA ASP A 127 5.24 9.27 -4.35
C ASP A 127 6.75 9.58 -4.30
N VAL A 128 7.12 10.81 -3.94
CA VAL A 128 8.54 11.22 -3.83
C VAL A 128 9.32 10.30 -2.89
N LEU A 129 8.75 10.01 -1.71
CA LEU A 129 9.37 9.14 -0.71
C LEU A 129 9.37 7.68 -1.14
N SER A 130 8.29 7.17 -1.74
CA SER A 130 8.17 5.79 -2.19
C SER A 130 9.13 5.47 -3.33
N TYR A 131 9.32 6.41 -4.26
CA TYR A 131 10.28 6.27 -5.36
C TYR A 131 11.71 6.61 -4.94
N GLY A 132 11.92 7.15 -3.73
CA GLY A 132 13.24 7.52 -3.21
C GLY A 132 13.92 8.63 -4.02
N THR A 133 13.14 9.46 -4.73
CA THR A 133 13.69 10.56 -5.53
C THR A 133 14.19 11.71 -4.67
N MET A 134 13.66 11.84 -3.44
CA MET A 134 14.19 12.74 -2.41
C MET A 134 14.19 12.04 -1.05
N SER A 135 15.14 12.39 -0.18
CA SER A 135 15.08 11.97 1.22
C SER A 135 14.00 12.75 1.99
N PRO A 136 13.52 12.25 3.14
CA PRO A 136 12.60 12.99 4.01
C PRO A 136 13.04 14.43 4.33
N GLU A 137 14.32 14.61 4.60
CA GLU A 137 14.94 15.89 4.95
C GLU A 137 14.94 16.85 3.75
N SER A 138 15.41 16.37 2.59
CA SER A 138 15.44 17.17 1.37
C SER A 138 14.04 17.57 0.89
N LEU A 139 13.04 16.69 1.08
CA LEU A 139 11.64 17.01 0.82
C LEU A 139 11.17 18.17 1.71
N ILE A 140 11.49 18.13 3.01
CA ILE A 140 11.15 19.20 3.96
C ILE A 140 11.83 20.51 3.57
N ASP A 141 13.12 20.49 3.24
CA ASP A 141 13.87 21.69 2.82
C ASP A 141 13.22 22.35 1.59
N SER A 142 12.86 21.52 0.60
CA SER A 142 12.22 21.99 -0.64
C SER A 142 10.83 22.55 -0.39
N ALA A 143 10.02 21.89 0.46
CA ALA A 143 8.71 22.37 0.87
C ALA A 143 8.82 23.72 1.62
N ALA A 144 9.71 23.80 2.61
CA ALA A 144 9.93 25.00 3.42
C ALA A 144 10.41 26.18 2.56
N THR A 145 11.36 25.95 1.66
CA THR A 145 11.87 26.97 0.72
C THR A 145 10.78 27.47 -0.24
N SER A 146 9.76 26.64 -0.49
CA SER A 146 8.59 26.99 -1.30
C SER A 146 7.50 27.71 -0.50
N GLY A 147 7.68 27.95 0.80
CA GLY A 147 6.71 28.62 1.67
C GLY A 147 5.61 27.70 2.23
N VAL A 148 5.75 26.37 2.08
CA VAL A 148 4.78 25.40 2.60
C VAL A 148 4.89 25.33 4.12
N SER A 149 3.76 25.34 4.82
CA SER A 149 3.70 25.28 6.28
C SER A 149 3.32 23.89 6.82
N ARG A 150 2.69 23.05 6.00
CA ARG A 150 2.20 21.74 6.44
C ARG A 150 2.46 20.66 5.40
N ILE A 151 2.75 19.44 5.84
CA ILE A 151 2.95 18.29 4.94
C ILE A 151 2.08 17.12 5.42
N LEU A 152 1.14 16.71 4.59
CA LEU A 152 0.32 15.51 4.76
C LEU A 152 1.03 14.31 4.14
N THR A 153 1.38 13.31 4.96
CA THR A 153 2.21 12.19 4.52
C THR A 153 1.87 10.89 5.24
N SER A 154 1.97 9.78 4.53
CA SER A 154 1.99 8.41 5.07
C SER A 154 3.40 7.83 5.13
N GLY A 155 4.42 8.66 4.90
CA GLY A 155 5.83 8.27 4.94
C GLY A 155 6.33 7.54 3.69
N GLY A 156 5.66 7.71 2.55
CA GLY A 156 5.99 7.01 1.30
C GLY A 156 5.42 5.59 1.21
N GLU A 157 4.35 5.31 1.96
CA GLU A 157 3.75 3.98 2.05
C GLU A 157 2.24 4.05 1.81
N LYS A 158 1.58 2.90 1.67
CA LYS A 158 0.11 2.89 1.51
C LYS A 158 -0.59 3.36 2.78
N PHE A 159 -0.10 2.88 3.93
CA PHE A 159 -0.62 3.19 5.25
C PHE A 159 0.44 3.90 6.11
N GLY A 160 0.03 4.90 6.89
CA GLY A 160 0.94 5.70 7.71
C GLY A 160 1.69 4.90 8.77
N PHE A 161 1.12 3.77 9.19
CA PHE A 161 1.80 2.85 10.09
C PHE A 161 3.08 2.27 9.47
N GLU A 162 3.00 1.88 8.20
CA GLU A 162 4.12 1.29 7.47
C GLU A 162 5.24 2.32 7.27
N GLY A 163 4.85 3.58 7.05
CA GLY A 163 5.78 4.69 6.86
C GLY A 163 6.18 5.40 8.14
N MET A 164 5.86 4.86 9.32
CA MET A 164 6.09 5.48 10.63
C MET A 164 7.55 5.92 10.83
N LEU A 165 8.52 5.17 10.31
CA LEU A 165 9.93 5.53 10.38
C LEU A 165 10.21 6.85 9.64
N ASN A 166 9.72 6.99 8.41
CA ASN A 166 9.90 8.22 7.63
C ASN A 166 9.12 9.37 8.25
N ILE A 167 7.89 9.14 8.70
CA ILE A 167 7.08 10.16 9.39
C ILE A 167 7.81 10.68 10.64
N SER A 168 8.37 9.77 11.46
CA SER A 168 9.10 10.15 12.67
C SER A 168 10.34 10.99 12.34
N LYS A 169 11.12 10.58 11.33
CA LYS A 169 12.26 11.38 10.84
C LYS A 169 11.84 12.76 10.35
N MET A 170 10.75 12.83 9.60
CA MET A 170 10.21 14.11 9.11
C MET A 170 9.81 15.02 10.27
N VAL A 171 9.16 14.48 11.30
CA VAL A 171 8.76 15.23 12.49
C VAL A 171 9.99 15.74 13.26
N GLU A 172 10.98 14.89 13.50
CA GLU A 172 12.22 15.27 14.18
C GLU A 172 12.96 16.37 13.42
N TYR A 173 13.16 16.17 12.11
CA TYR A 173 13.85 17.13 11.25
C TYR A 173 13.12 18.47 11.16
N ALA A 174 11.80 18.45 10.95
CA ALA A 174 11.00 19.68 10.91
C ALA A 174 11.06 20.43 12.26
N LYS A 175 11.02 19.73 13.40
CA LYS A 175 11.13 20.37 14.72
C LYS A 175 12.47 21.08 14.92
N GLU A 176 13.55 20.49 14.41
CA GLU A 176 14.90 21.05 14.54
C GLU A 176 15.14 22.24 13.60
N HIS A 177 14.72 22.12 12.33
CA HIS A 177 15.08 23.08 11.28
C HIS A 177 13.97 24.07 10.90
N TYR A 178 12.71 23.68 11.06
CA TYR A 178 11.53 24.43 10.62
C TYR A 178 10.41 24.35 11.67
N PRO A 179 10.57 24.90 12.88
CA PRO A 179 9.69 24.64 14.03
C PRO A 179 8.22 25.11 13.85
N LEU A 180 7.94 25.90 12.82
CA LEU A 180 6.59 26.32 12.45
C LEU A 180 5.92 25.36 11.44
N MET A 181 6.68 24.46 10.82
CA MET A 181 6.17 23.46 9.89
C MET A 181 5.50 22.32 10.66
N THR A 182 4.30 21.94 10.24
CA THR A 182 3.59 20.79 10.81
C THR A 182 3.63 19.59 9.87
N ILE A 183 4.14 18.45 10.35
CA ILE A 183 3.98 17.17 9.67
C ILE A 183 2.68 16.52 10.15
N VAL A 184 1.79 16.20 9.22
CA VAL A 184 0.48 15.60 9.46
C VAL A 184 0.51 14.16 8.97
N ALA A 185 0.52 13.22 9.91
CA ALA A 185 0.54 11.79 9.56
C ALA A 185 -0.83 11.35 9.04
N CYS A 186 -0.87 10.53 7.99
CA CYS A 186 -2.10 10.04 7.38
C CYS A 186 -1.97 8.61 6.86
N GLY A 187 -3.05 8.08 6.26
CA GLY A 187 -3.07 6.76 5.63
C GLY A 187 -3.56 5.65 6.57
N GLY A 188 -4.87 5.40 6.58
CA GLY A 188 -5.47 4.28 7.32
C GLY A 188 -5.44 4.40 8.84
N ILE A 189 -5.23 5.61 9.40
CA ILE A 189 -5.23 5.81 10.84
C ILE A 189 -6.66 5.63 11.39
N ASP A 190 -6.80 4.73 12.36
CA ASP A 190 -8.05 4.38 13.02
C ASP A 190 -7.90 4.44 14.55
N GLU A 191 -8.93 4.00 15.26
CA GLU A 191 -8.93 4.03 16.71
C GLU A 191 -7.85 3.14 17.33
N ASP A 192 -7.46 2.05 16.70
CA ASP A 192 -6.50 1.12 17.26
C ASP A 192 -5.06 1.58 17.03
N GLY A 193 -4.79 2.17 15.86
CA GLY A 193 -3.45 2.65 15.50
C GLY A 193 -3.11 4.06 16.01
N ILE A 194 -4.09 4.92 16.30
CA ILE A 194 -3.83 6.35 16.60
C ILE A 194 -2.92 6.58 17.82
N GLY A 195 -2.95 5.67 18.81
CA GLY A 195 -2.10 5.77 20.01
C GLY A 195 -0.61 5.73 19.69
N GLU A 196 -0.20 4.90 18.72
CA GLU A 196 1.21 4.72 18.37
C GLU A 196 1.81 5.97 17.73
N PHE A 197 1.03 6.72 16.93
CA PHE A 197 1.46 8.00 16.38
C PHE A 197 1.74 9.01 17.51
N LYS A 198 0.88 9.03 18.54
CA LYS A 198 1.07 9.90 19.71
C LYS A 198 2.34 9.54 20.49
N GLU A 199 2.60 8.24 20.70
CA GLU A 199 3.81 7.75 21.38
C GLU A 199 5.10 8.13 20.64
N LYS A 200 5.04 8.21 19.31
CA LYS A 200 6.15 8.67 18.45
C LYS A 200 6.30 10.20 18.42
N GLY A 201 5.54 10.94 19.22
CA GLY A 201 5.65 12.40 19.30
C GLY A 201 5.07 13.13 18.09
N ILE A 202 4.20 12.46 17.32
CA ILE A 202 3.49 13.06 16.19
C ILE A 202 2.37 13.93 16.73
N GLU A 203 2.34 15.19 16.26
CA GLU A 203 1.48 16.23 16.83
C GLU A 203 0.18 16.44 16.06
N SER A 204 0.08 15.94 14.83
CA SER A 204 -1.10 16.07 13.99
C SER A 204 -1.33 14.80 13.17
N VAL A 205 -2.57 14.34 13.11
CA VAL A 205 -2.98 13.19 12.30
C VAL A 205 -4.20 13.54 11.44
N HIS A 206 -4.28 12.95 10.26
CA HIS A 206 -5.38 13.12 9.33
C HIS A 206 -6.11 11.78 9.12
N VAL A 207 -7.43 11.80 9.31
CA VAL A 207 -8.30 10.63 9.18
C VAL A 207 -9.39 10.86 8.13
N GLY A 208 -9.78 9.78 7.44
CA GLY A 208 -10.84 9.80 6.44
C GLY A 208 -11.77 8.61 6.62
N SER A 209 -11.46 7.48 5.98
CA SER A 209 -12.30 6.27 5.99
C SER A 209 -12.69 5.77 7.38
N SER A 210 -11.81 5.90 8.38
CA SER A 210 -12.05 5.40 9.74
C SER A 210 -13.23 6.08 10.42
N VAL A 211 -13.49 7.36 10.14
CA VAL A 211 -14.62 8.13 10.72
C VAL A 211 -15.86 8.16 9.83
N MET A 212 -15.79 7.56 8.64
CA MET A 212 -16.91 7.53 7.71
C MET A 212 -17.84 6.35 8.01
N VAL A 213 -19.14 6.56 7.79
CA VAL A 213 -20.19 5.54 7.84
C VAL A 213 -21.10 5.67 6.61
N VAL A 214 -21.74 4.58 6.22
CA VAL A 214 -22.75 4.62 5.15
C VAL A 214 -23.98 5.37 5.67
N ASP A 215 -24.45 6.33 4.90
CA ASP A 215 -25.69 7.06 5.16
C ASP A 215 -26.88 6.11 4.88
N GLU A 216 -27.46 5.56 5.95
CA GLU A 216 -28.57 4.59 5.88
C GLU A 216 -29.86 5.18 5.29
N VAL A 217 -29.94 6.51 5.12
CA VAL A 217 -31.13 7.23 4.65
C VAL A 217 -31.23 7.26 3.11
N VAL A 218 -30.30 6.64 2.38
CA VAL A 218 -30.22 6.73 0.92
C VAL A 218 -30.82 5.51 0.22
N ASN A 219 -31.79 5.74 -0.68
CA ASN A 219 -32.28 4.71 -1.62
C ASN A 219 -31.13 4.23 -2.50
N LYS A 220 -30.89 2.91 -2.52
CA LYS A 220 -29.81 2.35 -3.35
C LYS A 220 -30.16 2.44 -4.83
N SER A 221 -29.37 3.17 -5.60
CA SER A 221 -29.46 3.16 -7.06
C SER A 221 -29.01 1.80 -7.61
N PRO A 222 -29.78 1.16 -8.51
CA PRO A 222 -29.35 -0.07 -9.19
C PRO A 222 -28.34 0.20 -10.32
N LEU A 223 -28.17 1.46 -10.75
CA LEU A 223 -27.35 1.83 -11.91
C LEU A 223 -26.08 2.61 -11.54
N PHE A 224 -26.04 3.21 -10.35
CA PHE A 224 -24.95 4.08 -9.92
C PHE A 224 -24.49 3.70 -8.53
N HIS A 225 -23.23 4.04 -8.20
CA HIS A 225 -22.67 3.79 -6.89
C HIS A 225 -23.58 4.38 -5.80
N SER A 226 -24.14 3.52 -4.96
CA SER A 226 -25.28 3.84 -4.10
C SER A 226 -24.90 4.20 -2.66
N GLU A 227 -23.65 3.99 -2.27
CA GLU A 227 -23.19 4.26 -0.91
C GLU A 227 -22.70 5.70 -0.78
N LYS A 228 -23.54 6.53 -0.16
CA LYS A 228 -23.10 7.84 0.34
C LYS A 228 -22.42 7.65 1.69
N LYS A 229 -21.18 8.12 1.82
CA LYS A 229 -20.45 8.09 3.08
C LYS A 229 -20.49 9.46 3.75
N ILE A 230 -20.76 9.48 5.06
CA ILE A 230 -20.82 10.68 5.90
C ILE A 230 -19.91 10.53 7.12
N VAL A 231 -19.44 11.65 7.68
CA VAL A 231 -18.67 11.66 8.92
C VAL A 231 -19.55 11.29 10.10
N SER A 232 -19.11 10.35 10.92
CA SER A 232 -19.78 9.92 12.15
C SER A 232 -19.25 10.70 13.35
N ALA A 233 -20.14 11.44 14.03
CA ALA A 233 -19.81 12.18 15.24
C ALA A 233 -19.21 11.28 16.33
N SER A 234 -19.82 10.13 16.58
CA SER A 234 -19.37 9.19 17.63
C SER A 234 -17.97 8.64 17.36
N LYS A 235 -17.64 8.33 16.10
CA LYS A 235 -16.28 7.88 15.73
C LYS A 235 -15.25 8.99 15.87
N VAL A 236 -15.57 10.23 15.48
CA VAL A 236 -14.68 11.38 15.67
C VAL A 236 -14.42 11.61 17.16
N SER A 237 -15.46 11.63 17.99
CA SER A 237 -15.32 11.78 19.45
C SER A 237 -14.55 10.62 20.07
N SER A 238 -14.73 9.38 19.59
CA SER A 238 -13.97 8.22 20.07
C SER A 238 -12.47 8.37 19.81
N LEU A 239 -12.08 8.78 18.60
CA LEU A 239 -10.67 9.07 18.28
C LEU A 239 -10.10 10.17 19.17
N ILE A 240 -10.83 11.28 19.36
CA ILE A 240 -10.38 12.37 20.24
C ILE A 240 -10.23 11.90 21.68
N ASN A 241 -11.14 11.06 22.17
CA ASN A 241 -11.04 10.47 23.50
C ASN A 241 -9.79 9.59 23.63
N LYS A 242 -9.46 8.75 22.63
CA LYS A 242 -8.22 7.97 22.61
C LYS A 242 -6.97 8.88 22.54
N ILE A 243 -7.02 9.97 21.78
CA ILE A 243 -5.95 10.97 21.75
C ILE A 243 -5.74 11.59 23.14
N ASN A 244 -6.80 11.95 23.85
CA ASN A 244 -6.72 12.65 25.14
C ASN A 244 -6.40 11.70 26.30
N ASN A 245 -6.94 10.49 26.27
CA ASN A 245 -6.79 9.46 27.30
C ASN A 245 -6.15 8.21 26.69
N PRO A 246 -4.82 8.22 26.43
CA PRO A 246 -4.14 7.06 25.91
C PRO A 246 -4.20 5.94 26.96
N THR A 247 -5.01 4.91 26.72
CA THR A 247 -4.95 3.67 27.50
C THR A 247 -3.66 2.93 27.16
N THR A 248 -3.11 2.19 28.14
CA THR A 248 -2.00 1.24 27.90
C THR A 248 -2.25 0.43 26.64
N PRO A 249 -1.23 0.19 25.79
CA PRO A 249 -1.42 -0.46 24.51
C PRO A 249 -2.17 -1.76 24.71
N SER A 250 -3.35 -1.83 24.12
CA SER A 250 -3.95 -3.11 23.80
C SER A 250 -2.91 -3.80 22.93
N THR A 251 -2.36 -4.92 23.41
CA THR A 251 -1.65 -5.90 22.58
C THR A 251 -2.62 -6.59 21.60
N SER A 252 -3.63 -5.84 21.10
CA SER A 252 -4.50 -6.27 20.03
C SER A 252 -3.59 -6.64 18.88
N LYS A 253 -3.51 -7.95 18.69
CA LYS A 253 -2.93 -8.61 17.53
C LYS A 253 -3.30 -7.79 16.31
N LYS A 254 -2.30 -7.08 15.79
CA LYS A 254 -2.15 -6.58 14.43
C LYS A 254 -3.28 -7.04 13.51
N ASN A 255 -4.30 -6.21 13.35
CA ASN A 255 -5.19 -6.32 12.19
C ASN A 255 -4.51 -5.56 11.05
N TYR A 256 -3.45 -6.13 10.45
CA TYR A 256 -2.96 -5.60 9.18
C TYR A 256 -3.87 -6.11 8.06
N TYR A 257 -4.69 -5.17 7.58
CA TYR A 257 -5.62 -5.27 6.47
C TYR A 257 -4.89 -5.60 5.16
N ASP A 258 -5.44 -6.57 4.41
CA ASP A 258 -5.13 -7.03 3.05
C ASP A 258 -3.66 -7.32 2.65
N LEU A 259 -3.42 -8.55 2.19
CA LEU A 259 -2.21 -8.92 1.42
C LEU A 259 -2.23 -8.17 0.08
N THR A 260 -1.76 -6.93 0.08
CA THR A 260 -1.57 -6.20 -1.19
C THR A 260 -0.36 -6.76 -1.92
N PRO A 261 -0.34 -6.73 -3.27
CA PRO A 261 0.84 -7.12 -4.03
C PRO A 261 2.11 -6.38 -3.58
N TYR A 262 1.98 -5.09 -3.27
CA TYR A 262 3.09 -4.28 -2.76
C TYR A 262 3.70 -4.85 -1.47
N LEU A 263 2.89 -5.18 -0.46
CA LEU A 263 3.38 -5.71 0.82
C LEU A 263 4.10 -7.05 0.63
N ILE A 264 3.56 -7.91 -0.24
CA ILE A 264 4.16 -9.21 -0.57
C ILE A 264 5.51 -8.99 -1.23
N GLU A 265 5.55 -8.22 -2.32
CA GLU A 265 6.77 -7.95 -3.08
C GLU A 265 7.87 -7.34 -2.20
N LYS A 266 7.52 -6.33 -1.40
CA LYS A 266 8.46 -5.69 -0.46
C LYS A 266 9.03 -6.68 0.56
N THR A 267 8.16 -7.53 1.13
CA THR A 267 8.59 -8.55 2.09
C THR A 267 9.53 -9.57 1.43
N VAL A 268 9.18 -10.03 0.23
CA VAL A 268 10.00 -10.95 -0.56
C VAL A 268 11.36 -10.33 -0.88
N LEU A 269 11.39 -9.11 -1.44
CA LEU A 269 12.62 -8.43 -1.83
C LEU A 269 13.59 -8.25 -0.64
N LYS A 270 13.07 -7.84 0.53
CA LYS A 270 13.87 -7.72 1.75
C LYS A 270 14.48 -9.06 2.19
N ILE A 271 13.76 -10.16 2.04
CA ILE A 271 14.24 -11.50 2.38
C ILE A 271 15.29 -11.96 1.35
N LEU A 272 15.06 -11.66 0.07
CA LEU A 272 15.97 -12.03 -1.02
C LEU A 272 17.37 -11.44 -0.86
N GLU A 273 17.52 -10.24 -0.29
CA GLU A 273 18.84 -9.66 0.01
C GLU A 273 19.70 -10.63 0.83
N LYS A 274 19.14 -11.16 1.94
CA LYS A 274 19.83 -12.12 2.82
C LYS A 274 19.92 -13.52 2.22
N SER A 275 18.91 -13.96 1.48
CA SER A 275 18.90 -15.27 0.83
C SER A 275 19.97 -15.37 -0.26
N ASN A 276 20.17 -14.31 -1.05
CA ASN A 276 21.19 -14.26 -2.09
C ASN A 276 22.60 -14.33 -1.51
N ASP A 277 22.88 -13.63 -0.40
CA ASP A 277 24.17 -13.78 0.30
C ASP A 277 24.46 -15.22 0.72
N THR A 278 23.41 -15.94 1.14
CA THR A 278 23.51 -17.35 1.53
C THR A 278 23.70 -18.24 0.31
N LEU A 279 22.98 -17.96 -0.78
CA LEU A 279 23.03 -18.73 -2.01
C LEU A 279 24.41 -18.61 -2.67
N THR A 280 24.92 -17.39 -2.84
CA THR A 280 26.24 -17.14 -3.45
C THR A 280 27.36 -17.85 -2.69
N LYS A 281 27.27 -17.98 -1.36
CA LYS A 281 28.24 -18.75 -0.54
C LYS A 281 28.18 -20.25 -0.78
N LYS A 282 26.99 -20.81 -1.05
CA LYS A 282 26.79 -22.26 -1.27
C LYS A 282 26.96 -22.68 -2.72
N GLN A 283 26.55 -21.82 -3.65
CA GLN A 283 26.66 -21.96 -5.08
C GLN A 283 27.12 -20.65 -5.67
N SER A 284 28.41 -20.57 -5.98
CA SER A 284 28.97 -19.44 -6.71
C SER A 284 28.20 -19.22 -8.02
N GLY A 285 27.76 -17.98 -8.26
CA GLY A 285 27.12 -17.56 -9.51
C GLY A 285 25.63 -17.90 -9.64
N LEU A 286 24.88 -18.14 -8.56
CA LEU A 286 23.41 -18.22 -8.61
C LEU A 286 22.77 -17.12 -7.76
N LYS A 287 21.67 -16.56 -8.28
CA LYS A 287 20.79 -15.63 -7.55
C LYS A 287 19.32 -15.97 -7.71
N ILE A 288 18.55 -15.64 -6.68
CA ILE A 288 17.09 -15.69 -6.65
C ILE A 288 16.56 -14.27 -6.83
N HIS A 289 15.60 -14.12 -7.72
CA HIS A 289 14.91 -12.87 -7.98
C HIS A 289 13.40 -13.07 -7.93
N LEU A 290 12.68 -12.08 -7.43
CA LEU A 290 11.24 -12.03 -7.66
C LEU A 290 11.02 -11.66 -9.13
N SER A 291 10.24 -12.48 -9.84
CA SER A 291 9.97 -12.27 -11.26
C SER A 291 9.21 -10.97 -11.52
N LEU A 292 9.48 -10.38 -12.67
CA LEU A 292 8.76 -9.27 -13.27
C LEU A 292 7.97 -9.75 -14.49
N LYS A 293 7.05 -8.91 -14.98
CA LYS A 293 6.26 -9.22 -16.18
C LYS A 293 7.15 -9.57 -17.39
N SER A 294 8.31 -8.94 -17.52
CA SER A 294 9.30 -9.21 -18.57
C SER A 294 9.89 -10.62 -18.51
N ASP A 295 9.78 -11.32 -17.37
CA ASP A 295 10.32 -12.66 -17.16
C ASP A 295 9.33 -13.78 -17.55
N VAL A 296 8.10 -13.47 -17.98
CA VAL A 296 7.10 -14.49 -18.37
C VAL A 296 7.63 -15.51 -19.40
N PRO A 297 8.40 -15.14 -20.43
CA PRO A 297 8.99 -16.12 -21.35
C PRO A 297 9.87 -17.15 -20.64
N GLU A 298 10.59 -16.72 -19.61
CA GLU A 298 11.47 -17.57 -18.81
C GLU A 298 10.70 -18.46 -17.85
N ILE A 299 9.66 -17.92 -17.20
CA ILE A 299 8.75 -18.70 -16.34
C ILE A 299 8.18 -19.88 -17.15
N ILE A 300 7.69 -19.65 -18.37
CA ILE A 300 7.19 -20.73 -19.22
C ILE A 300 8.25 -21.76 -19.53
N ASN A 301 9.48 -21.34 -19.87
CA ASN A 301 10.56 -22.28 -20.15
C ASN A 301 10.84 -23.19 -18.93
N GLN A 302 10.77 -22.64 -17.72
CA GLN A 302 10.94 -23.41 -16.49
C GLN A 302 9.77 -24.35 -16.21
N ILE A 303 8.53 -23.92 -16.47
CA ILE A 303 7.34 -24.79 -16.35
C ILE A 303 7.42 -25.95 -17.36
N VAL A 304 7.85 -25.70 -18.60
CA VAL A 304 8.10 -26.76 -19.60
C VAL A 304 9.20 -27.70 -19.11
N GLY A 305 10.28 -27.17 -18.53
CA GLY A 305 11.34 -27.97 -17.93
C GLY A 305 10.84 -28.88 -16.80
N LEU A 306 9.94 -28.38 -15.96
CA LEU A 306 9.27 -29.16 -14.91
C LEU A 306 8.37 -30.25 -15.52
N ALA A 307 7.53 -29.92 -16.49
CA ALA A 307 6.63 -30.87 -17.15
C ALA A 307 7.39 -32.05 -17.78
N VAL A 308 8.53 -31.78 -18.42
CA VAL A 308 9.43 -32.82 -18.94
C VAL A 308 9.98 -33.69 -17.81
N TYR A 309 10.39 -33.10 -16.68
CA TYR A 309 10.89 -33.83 -15.52
C TYR A 309 9.82 -34.71 -14.86
N GLU A 310 8.57 -34.24 -14.80
CA GLU A 310 7.43 -34.96 -14.25
C GLU A 310 6.80 -35.97 -15.22
N LYS A 311 7.33 -36.06 -16.45
CA LYS A 311 6.88 -36.95 -17.53
C LYS A 311 5.49 -36.60 -18.09
N GLU A 312 5.12 -35.33 -18.04
CA GLU A 312 3.84 -34.78 -18.52
C GLU A 312 4.05 -33.58 -19.50
N PRO A 313 4.88 -33.70 -20.55
CA PRO A 313 5.25 -32.56 -21.40
C PRO A 313 4.08 -31.96 -22.20
N ASP A 314 3.02 -32.74 -22.45
CA ASP A 314 1.85 -32.32 -23.24
C ASP A 314 0.71 -31.75 -22.38
N ALA A 315 0.85 -31.72 -21.05
CA ALA A 315 -0.19 -31.25 -20.13
C ALA A 315 -0.29 -29.71 -20.01
N LEU A 316 0.59 -28.96 -20.69
CA LEU A 316 0.71 -27.53 -20.51
C LEU A 316 -0.32 -26.73 -21.34
N ASN A 317 -1.42 -26.33 -20.70
CA ASN A 317 -2.44 -25.47 -21.31
C ASN A 317 -2.25 -23.97 -21.03
N VAL A 318 -1.36 -23.60 -20.09
CA VAL A 318 -1.16 -22.19 -19.70
C VAL A 318 -0.38 -21.44 -20.80
N THR A 319 -0.85 -20.24 -21.15
CA THR A 319 -0.21 -19.40 -22.17
C THR A 319 0.52 -18.21 -21.53
N ARG A 320 1.42 -17.56 -22.28
CA ARG A 320 2.10 -16.32 -21.84
C ARG A 320 1.11 -15.25 -21.44
N SER A 321 0.04 -15.08 -22.21
CA SER A 321 -0.98 -14.07 -21.94
C SER A 321 -1.69 -14.34 -20.61
N ILE A 322 -1.96 -15.60 -20.28
CA ILE A 322 -2.59 -15.97 -19.00
C ILE A 322 -1.64 -15.64 -17.85
N LEU A 323 -0.38 -16.07 -17.92
CA LEU A 323 0.62 -15.76 -16.88
C LEU A 323 0.87 -14.26 -16.70
N GLU A 324 0.86 -13.48 -17.78
CA GLU A 324 0.98 -12.02 -17.71
C GLU A 324 -0.16 -11.37 -16.92
N VAL A 325 -1.40 -11.82 -17.15
CA VAL A 325 -2.58 -11.28 -16.47
C VAL A 325 -2.62 -11.75 -15.03
N ASP A 326 -2.48 -13.05 -14.81
CA ASP A 326 -2.67 -13.67 -13.49
C ASP A 326 -1.49 -13.39 -12.54
N GLY A 327 -0.26 -13.28 -13.08
CA GLY A 327 0.94 -13.03 -12.27
C GLY A 327 1.29 -11.57 -12.07
N PHE A 328 0.81 -10.67 -12.95
CA PHE A 328 1.27 -9.28 -13.00
C PHE A 328 0.16 -8.24 -13.18
N GLY A 329 -1.11 -8.66 -13.17
CA GLY A 329 -2.28 -7.77 -13.14
C GLY A 329 -2.56 -7.15 -11.76
N MET A 330 -3.68 -6.42 -11.65
CA MET A 330 -4.12 -5.82 -10.38
C MET A 330 -4.52 -6.86 -9.33
N GLU A 331 -5.05 -8.00 -9.77
CA GLU A 331 -5.45 -9.12 -8.92
C GLU A 331 -4.53 -10.32 -9.18
N ARG A 332 -3.35 -10.29 -8.55
CA ARG A 332 -2.37 -11.36 -8.72
C ARG A 332 -2.86 -12.66 -8.10
N GLN A 333 -2.88 -13.72 -8.90
CA GLN A 333 -3.18 -15.07 -8.46
C GLN A 333 -1.94 -15.79 -7.94
N PHE A 334 -0.75 -15.40 -8.38
CA PHE A 334 0.51 -16.04 -7.99
C PHE A 334 1.70 -15.08 -7.95
N TYR A 335 2.80 -15.58 -7.40
CA TYR A 335 4.14 -14.99 -7.41
C TYR A 335 5.14 -16.06 -7.83
N CYS A 336 6.23 -15.64 -8.48
CA CYS A 336 7.27 -16.56 -8.92
C CYS A 336 8.66 -16.03 -8.54
N LEU A 337 9.45 -16.87 -7.87
CA LEU A 337 10.88 -16.65 -7.68
C LEU A 337 11.63 -17.35 -8.80
N LEU A 338 12.49 -16.64 -9.52
CA LEU A 338 13.37 -17.20 -10.55
C LEU A 338 14.79 -17.36 -10.02
N LEU A 339 15.40 -18.50 -10.32
CA LEU A 339 16.81 -18.75 -10.09
C LEU A 339 17.55 -18.49 -11.39
N ARG A 340 18.53 -17.58 -11.38
CA ARG A 340 19.35 -17.23 -12.54
C ARG A 340 20.82 -17.53 -12.26
N ASP A 341 21.52 -17.95 -13.30
CA ASP A 341 22.98 -17.94 -13.32
C ASP A 341 23.51 -16.52 -13.54
N GLU A 342 24.39 -16.04 -12.66
CA GLU A 342 24.92 -14.68 -12.74
C GLU A 342 25.89 -14.46 -13.91
N VAL A 343 26.49 -15.53 -14.43
CA VAL A 343 27.47 -15.46 -15.51
C VAL A 343 26.76 -15.47 -16.87
N SER A 344 25.80 -16.39 -17.08
CA SER A 344 25.06 -16.45 -18.35
C SER A 344 23.81 -15.57 -18.39
N GLY A 345 23.25 -15.22 -17.22
CA GLY A 345 21.97 -14.53 -17.10
C GLY A 345 20.74 -15.44 -17.28
N GLU A 346 20.96 -16.70 -17.64
CA GLU A 346 19.90 -17.68 -17.93
C GLU A 346 19.25 -18.20 -16.64
N GLY A 347 17.94 -18.36 -16.69
CA GLY A 347 17.13 -19.01 -15.67
C GLY A 347 17.42 -20.50 -15.62
N CYS A 348 17.65 -21.02 -14.42
CA CYS A 348 17.96 -22.42 -14.17
C CYS A 348 17.05 -23.06 -13.11
N GLY A 349 15.97 -22.39 -12.77
CA GLY A 349 14.95 -22.88 -11.85
C GLY A 349 13.92 -21.82 -11.50
N PHE A 350 12.84 -22.24 -10.85
CA PHE A 350 11.80 -21.37 -10.35
C PHE A 350 11.10 -21.96 -9.12
N ALA A 351 10.42 -21.09 -8.37
CA ALA A 351 9.45 -21.47 -7.35
C ALA A 351 8.18 -20.64 -7.50
N PHE A 352 7.07 -21.32 -7.71
CA PHE A 352 5.77 -20.74 -8.01
C PHE A 352 4.87 -20.85 -6.78
N PHE A 353 4.40 -19.74 -6.24
CA PHE A 353 3.67 -19.75 -4.97
C PHE A 353 2.52 -18.73 -4.95
N TYR A 354 1.55 -19.00 -4.10
CA TYR A 354 0.38 -18.15 -3.88
C TYR A 354 -0.05 -18.22 -2.42
N PHE A 355 -1.13 -17.52 -2.09
CA PHE A 355 -1.69 -17.50 -0.74
C PHE A 355 -3.06 -18.16 -0.73
N ALA A 356 -3.26 -19.03 0.25
CA ALA A 356 -4.54 -19.65 0.55
C ALA A 356 -5.00 -19.26 1.96
N TYR A 357 -6.17 -19.76 2.37
CA TYR A 357 -6.72 -19.47 3.70
C TYR A 357 -7.24 -20.74 4.38
N SER A 358 -6.84 -20.92 5.64
CA SER A 358 -7.35 -21.94 6.55
C SER A 358 -8.50 -21.35 7.36
N THR A 359 -9.66 -21.98 7.35
CA THR A 359 -10.80 -21.59 8.21
C THR A 359 -10.49 -21.75 9.70
N TRP A 360 -9.44 -22.49 10.05
CA TRP A 360 -9.05 -22.79 11.44
C TRP A 360 -7.90 -21.92 11.95
N GLU A 361 -7.00 -21.50 11.07
CA GLU A 361 -5.74 -20.89 11.47
C GLU A 361 -5.48 -19.54 10.77
N GLY A 362 -6.10 -19.31 9.61
CA GLY A 362 -5.90 -18.14 8.80
C GLY A 362 -4.95 -18.36 7.63
N ARG A 363 -4.20 -17.32 7.26
CA ARG A 363 -3.39 -17.25 6.04
C ARG A 363 -2.38 -18.38 5.90
N VAL A 364 -2.24 -18.91 4.68
CA VAL A 364 -1.31 -19.98 4.32
C VAL A 364 -0.51 -19.55 3.10
N LEU A 365 0.80 -19.78 3.11
CA LEU A 365 1.61 -19.72 1.89
C LEU A 365 1.58 -21.10 1.24
N TYR A 366 1.20 -21.17 -0.03
CA TYR A 366 1.14 -22.40 -0.81
C TYR A 366 2.18 -22.34 -1.92
N LEU A 367 3.10 -23.31 -1.95
CA LEU A 367 4.05 -23.50 -3.04
C LEU A 367 3.45 -24.55 -3.99
N GLU A 368 3.15 -24.10 -5.20
CA GLU A 368 2.66 -24.95 -6.29
C GLU A 368 3.82 -25.81 -6.81
N ASP A 369 4.85 -25.14 -7.33
CA ASP A 369 5.94 -25.80 -8.05
C ASP A 369 7.30 -25.31 -7.56
N LEU A 370 8.22 -26.24 -7.38
CA LEU A 370 9.65 -25.97 -7.22
C LEU A 370 10.45 -26.80 -8.21
N TYR A 371 11.08 -26.14 -9.17
CA TYR A 371 11.93 -26.79 -10.14
C TYR A 371 13.31 -26.14 -10.18
N ILE A 372 14.34 -26.98 -10.24
CA ILE A 372 15.72 -26.59 -10.47
C ILE A 372 16.26 -27.52 -11.53
N GLU A 373 16.96 -26.99 -12.53
CA GLU A 373 17.57 -27.79 -13.58
C GLU A 373 18.54 -28.81 -13.02
N GLU A 374 18.59 -30.00 -13.64
CA GLU A 374 19.40 -31.13 -13.17
C GLU A 374 20.87 -30.77 -12.92
N LYS A 375 21.48 -29.99 -13.82
CA LYS A 375 22.88 -29.53 -13.73
C LYS A 375 23.17 -28.68 -12.48
N ARG A 376 22.13 -28.12 -11.84
CA ARG A 376 22.21 -27.25 -10.66
C ARG A 376 21.73 -27.93 -9.36
N ARG A 377 21.21 -29.16 -9.44
CA ARG A 377 20.74 -29.94 -8.27
C ARG A 377 21.88 -30.44 -7.39
N GLY A 378 21.54 -30.92 -6.19
CA GLY A 378 22.50 -31.53 -5.24
C GLY A 378 23.46 -30.55 -4.54
N ARG A 379 23.34 -29.23 -4.81
CA ARG A 379 24.23 -28.19 -4.29
C ARG A 379 23.56 -27.22 -3.30
N GLY A 380 22.34 -27.54 -2.87
CA GLY A 380 21.65 -26.82 -1.80
C GLY A 380 20.74 -25.65 -2.24
N ALA A 381 20.61 -25.37 -3.55
CA ALA A 381 19.71 -24.32 -4.06
C ALA A 381 18.27 -24.48 -3.55
N GLY A 382 17.69 -25.69 -3.68
CA GLY A 382 16.32 -25.97 -3.21
C GLY A 382 16.13 -25.68 -1.72
N GLY A 383 17.14 -25.97 -0.90
CA GLY A 383 17.13 -25.63 0.52
C GLY A 383 17.13 -24.12 0.79
N VAL A 384 17.82 -23.32 -0.02
CA VAL A 384 17.77 -21.86 0.09
C VAL A 384 16.42 -21.33 -0.34
N VAL A 385 15.84 -21.87 -1.41
CA VAL A 385 14.50 -21.46 -1.89
C VAL A 385 13.42 -21.79 -0.86
N MET A 386 13.37 -23.02 -0.33
CA MET A 386 12.42 -23.40 0.71
C MET A 386 12.56 -22.53 1.97
N LYS A 387 13.79 -22.23 2.38
CA LYS A 387 14.03 -21.33 3.51
C LYS A 387 13.56 -19.90 3.21
N THR A 388 13.78 -19.41 2.00
CA THR A 388 13.29 -18.10 1.55
C THR A 388 11.78 -18.03 1.67
N LEU A 389 11.06 -19.02 1.13
CA LEU A 389 9.60 -19.08 1.21
C LEU A 389 9.09 -19.23 2.65
N ALA A 390 9.79 -19.98 3.50
CA ALA A 390 9.46 -20.06 4.92
C ALA A 390 9.66 -18.71 5.65
N GLU A 391 10.73 -17.96 5.31
CA GLU A 391 10.94 -16.60 5.82
C GLU A 391 9.85 -15.64 5.32
N VAL A 392 9.39 -15.80 4.06
CA VAL A 392 8.27 -15.02 3.49
C VAL A 392 6.96 -15.34 4.20
N ALA A 393 6.64 -16.63 4.37
CA ALA A 393 5.46 -17.09 5.10
C ALA A 393 5.44 -16.50 6.51
N LYS A 394 6.58 -16.55 7.22
CA LYS A 394 6.73 -15.96 8.56
C LYS A 394 6.59 -14.43 8.54
N GLY A 395 7.23 -13.75 7.60
CA GLY A 395 7.19 -12.28 7.47
C GLY A 395 5.79 -11.76 7.16
N LEU A 396 4.99 -12.54 6.44
CA LEU A 396 3.59 -12.26 6.11
C LEU A 396 2.61 -12.91 7.09
N GLU A 397 3.08 -13.37 8.25
CA GLU A 397 2.27 -13.96 9.33
C GLU A 397 1.37 -15.14 8.90
N CYS A 398 1.78 -15.87 7.86
CA CYS A 398 1.14 -17.12 7.46
C CYS A 398 1.28 -18.14 8.59
N LYS A 399 0.21 -18.88 8.87
CA LYS A 399 0.22 -19.93 9.89
C LYS A 399 0.79 -21.24 9.38
N ARG A 400 0.69 -21.47 8.07
CA ARG A 400 1.23 -22.65 7.42
C ARG A 400 1.98 -22.30 6.14
N PHE A 401 2.93 -23.16 5.82
CA PHE A 401 3.60 -23.26 4.54
C PHE A 401 3.32 -24.66 4.00
N VAL A 402 2.62 -24.74 2.86
CA VAL A 402 2.11 -26.00 2.30
C VAL A 402 2.60 -26.18 0.88
N TRP A 403 2.89 -27.42 0.49
CA TRP A 403 3.21 -27.81 -0.87
C TRP A 403 2.88 -29.29 -1.07
N GLN A 404 2.89 -29.73 -2.32
CA GLN A 404 2.69 -31.12 -2.69
C GLN A 404 3.97 -31.69 -3.31
N ALA A 405 4.12 -33.01 -3.23
CA ALA A 405 5.18 -33.74 -3.89
C ALA A 405 4.59 -35.03 -4.45
N LEU A 406 5.05 -35.42 -5.64
CA LEU A 406 4.68 -36.70 -6.23
C LEU A 406 5.23 -37.85 -5.37
N ASP A 407 4.41 -38.87 -5.14
CA ASP A 407 4.70 -39.99 -4.23
C ASP A 407 5.95 -40.80 -4.63
N TRP A 408 6.25 -40.85 -5.93
CA TRP A 408 7.45 -41.48 -6.47
C TRP A 408 8.74 -40.68 -6.23
N ASN A 409 8.65 -39.39 -5.86
CA ASN A 409 9.81 -38.54 -5.67
C ASN A 409 10.39 -38.67 -4.25
N THR A 410 10.81 -39.89 -3.89
CA THR A 410 11.42 -40.21 -2.59
C THR A 410 12.54 -39.22 -2.19
N PRO A 411 13.47 -38.82 -3.08
CA PRO A 411 14.52 -37.86 -2.69
C PRO A 411 14.00 -36.49 -2.26
N ALA A 412 12.91 -36.01 -2.88
CA ALA A 412 12.29 -34.74 -2.49
C ALA A 412 11.56 -34.89 -1.14
N ILE A 413 10.81 -35.98 -0.95
CA ILE A 413 10.08 -36.26 0.30
C ILE A 413 11.05 -36.34 1.48
N GLU A 414 12.14 -37.10 1.37
CA GLU A 414 13.17 -37.22 2.42
C GLU A 414 13.81 -35.86 2.74
N PHE A 415 14.03 -35.02 1.73
CA PHE A 415 14.53 -33.66 1.92
C PHE A 415 13.52 -32.79 2.68
N TYR A 416 12.23 -32.88 2.34
CA TYR A 416 11.17 -32.13 3.00
C TYR A 416 10.98 -32.52 4.47
N GLU A 417 10.99 -33.82 4.78
CA GLU A 417 10.95 -34.30 6.17
C GLU A 417 12.15 -33.78 6.98
N LYS A 418 13.35 -33.77 6.38
CA LYS A 418 14.56 -33.26 7.02
C LYS A 418 14.49 -31.77 7.38
N ILE A 419 13.74 -30.96 6.62
CA ILE A 419 13.54 -29.53 6.94
C ILE A 419 12.34 -29.29 7.87
N GLY A 420 11.71 -30.36 8.38
CA GLY A 420 10.63 -30.29 9.37
C GLY A 420 9.22 -30.31 8.77
N ALA A 421 9.05 -30.70 7.50
CA ALA A 421 7.73 -30.90 6.91
C ALA A 421 7.11 -32.23 7.37
N GLU A 422 5.80 -32.22 7.58
CA GLU A 422 5.01 -33.42 7.87
C GLU A 422 4.26 -33.89 6.63
N VAL A 423 4.33 -35.20 6.33
CA VAL A 423 3.55 -35.82 5.24
C VAL A 423 2.17 -36.22 5.76
N LEU A 424 1.13 -35.54 5.29
CA LEU A 424 -0.25 -35.74 5.73
C LEU A 424 -0.89 -36.97 5.05
N LYS A 425 -0.62 -38.17 5.55
CA LYS A 425 -1.11 -39.43 4.95
C LYS A 425 -2.64 -39.61 4.96
N GLU A 426 -3.32 -38.98 5.92
CA GLU A 426 -4.79 -39.07 6.05
C GLU A 426 -5.55 -38.03 5.22
N TRP A 427 -4.85 -37.05 4.64
CA TRP A 427 -5.44 -36.00 3.83
C TRP A 427 -5.25 -36.31 2.35
N VAL A 428 -6.35 -36.62 1.66
CA VAL A 428 -6.36 -36.95 0.23
C VAL A 428 -6.67 -35.68 -0.57
N SER A 429 -5.83 -35.38 -1.57
CA SER A 429 -6.11 -34.33 -2.55
C SER A 429 -7.16 -34.81 -3.54
N LEU A 430 -8.28 -34.09 -3.62
CA LEU A 430 -9.33 -34.32 -4.61
C LEU A 430 -9.32 -33.17 -5.63
N ARG A 431 -9.57 -33.48 -6.91
CA ARG A 431 -9.56 -32.50 -8.00
C ARG A 431 -10.69 -32.79 -8.98
N MET A 432 -11.34 -31.74 -9.46
CA MET A 432 -12.14 -31.75 -10.69
C MET A 432 -11.41 -30.83 -11.68
N ASP A 433 -11.12 -31.35 -12.87
CA ASP A 433 -10.63 -30.52 -13.98
C ASP A 433 -11.79 -29.77 -14.66
N GLU A 434 -11.50 -28.95 -15.67
CA GLU A 434 -12.48 -28.13 -16.35
C GLU A 434 -13.66 -28.95 -16.92
N GLU A 435 -13.37 -30.11 -17.53
CA GLU A 435 -14.40 -31.00 -18.08
C GLU A 435 -15.29 -31.56 -16.96
N ALA A 436 -14.69 -32.05 -15.87
CA ALA A 436 -15.43 -32.58 -14.73
C ALA A 436 -16.28 -31.50 -14.04
N ILE A 437 -15.78 -30.26 -13.92
CA ILE A 437 -16.52 -29.11 -13.38
C ILE A 437 -17.76 -28.84 -14.23
N ASN A 438 -17.59 -28.72 -15.56
CA ASN A 438 -18.70 -28.42 -16.46
C ASN A 438 -19.78 -29.52 -16.40
N LYS A 439 -19.37 -30.79 -16.41
CA LYS A 439 -20.28 -31.92 -16.29
C LYS A 439 -21.07 -31.93 -14.97
N PHE A 440 -20.47 -31.49 -13.87
CA PHE A 440 -21.13 -31.41 -12.57
C PHE A 440 -22.13 -30.26 -12.48
N LEU A 441 -21.88 -29.15 -13.18
CA LEU A 441 -22.83 -28.04 -13.26
C LEU A 441 -24.05 -28.36 -14.14
N GLU A 442 -23.90 -29.30 -15.07
CA GLU A 442 -24.99 -29.80 -15.92
C GLU A 442 -25.85 -30.87 -15.26
N SER A 443 -25.39 -31.47 -14.15
CA SER A 443 -26.12 -32.49 -13.37
C SER A 443 -26.99 -31.87 -12.29
#